data_AF-Q8KST4-F1
#
_entry.id   AF-Q8KST4-F1
#
_cell.length_a   1.000
_cell.length_b   1.000
_cell.length_c   1.000
_cell.angle_alpha   90.00
_cell.angle_beta   90.00
_cell.angle_gamma   90.00
#
_symmetry.space_group_name_H-M   'P 1'
#
loop_
_entity.id
_entity.type
_entity.pdbx_description
1 polymer ?
#
loop_
_entity_poly.entity_id
_entity_poly.type
_entity_poly.pdbx_seq_one_letter_code
_entity_poly.pdbx_strand_id
1 'polypeptide(L)'
;MELIGPHLSEFIGEERFAECAKHKLDACFAGDQIDYTYERSAGSGGSRQVRCRMSPLRDAGGTVIGALLVMEDLDRLSQAA
;
A
#
# COMPACT_ATOMS: atom_id res chain seq x y z
N MET A 1 11.38 -7.19 11.82
CA MET A 1 11.65 -6.00 11.01
C MET A 1 10.82 -4.88 11.59
N GLU A 2 11.46 -3.78 11.97
CA GLU A 2 10.80 -2.62 12.54
C GLU A 2 10.37 -1.69 11.39
N LEU A 3 9.10 -1.29 11.39
CA LEU A 3 8.49 -0.46 10.35
C LEU A 3 8.36 1.01 10.77
N ILE A 4 8.73 1.33 12.00
CA ILE A 4 8.59 2.67 12.58
C ILE A 4 9.95 3.36 12.49
N GLY A 5 9.99 4.51 11.83
CA GLY A 5 11.21 5.30 11.64
C GLY A 5 11.68 5.33 10.18
N PRO A 6 11.95 4.19 9.52
CA PRO A 6 12.40 4.15 8.13
C PRO A 6 11.39 4.73 7.14
N HIS A 7 11.89 5.29 6.05
CA HIS A 7 11.06 5.70 4.92
C HIS A 7 10.42 4.49 4.25
N LEU A 8 9.22 4.68 3.71
CA LEU A 8 8.53 3.62 2.97
C LEU A 8 9.35 3.11 1.78
N SER A 9 10.13 3.98 1.11
CA SER A 9 11.00 3.60 -0.01
C SER A 9 12.08 2.61 0.40
N GLU A 10 12.62 2.73 1.62
CA GLU A 10 13.58 1.79 2.19
C GLU A 10 12.94 0.42 2.44
N PHE A 11 11.63 0.37 2.69
CA PHE A 11 10.91 -0.87 2.92
C PHE A 11 10.45 -1.58 1.63
N ILE A 12 9.93 -0.83 0.65
CA ILE A 12 9.38 -1.41 -0.59
C ILE A 12 10.36 -1.41 -1.76
N GLY A 13 11.52 -0.78 -1.60
CA GLY A 13 12.51 -0.52 -2.64
C GLY A 13 12.25 0.82 -3.35
N GLU A 14 13.34 1.54 -3.66
CA GLU A 14 13.31 2.86 -4.31
C GLU A 14 12.59 2.85 -5.66
N GLU A 15 12.87 1.87 -6.52
CA GLU A 15 12.24 1.72 -7.84
C GLU A 15 10.71 1.58 -7.70
N ARG A 16 10.27 0.66 -6.85
CA ARG A 16 8.84 0.44 -6.60
C ARG A 16 8.17 1.65 -5.96
N PHE A 17 8.88 2.38 -5.12
CA PHE A 17 8.38 3.63 -4.57
C PHE A 17 8.17 4.66 -5.67
N ALA A 18 9.21 4.92 -6.47
CA ALA A 18 9.21 5.93 -7.52
C ALA A 18 8.16 5.64 -8.62
N GLU A 19 8.05 4.39 -9.05
CA GLU A 19 7.21 4.01 -10.19
C GLU A 19 5.74 3.76 -9.82
N CYS A 20 5.49 3.27 -8.60
CA CYS A 20 4.17 2.76 -8.23
C CYS A 20 3.54 3.43 -7.01
N ALA A 21 4.31 3.64 -5.94
CA ALA A 21 3.74 4.08 -4.68
C ALA A 21 3.60 5.60 -4.60
N LYS A 22 4.57 6.34 -5.15
CA LYS A 22 4.69 7.79 -4.96
C LYS A 22 3.45 8.53 -5.45
N HIS A 23 3.04 8.35 -6.71
CA HIS A 23 1.87 9.07 -7.26
C HIS A 23 0.56 8.71 -6.55
N LYS A 24 0.43 7.46 -6.07
CA LYS A 24 -0.74 7.02 -5.31
C LYS A 24 -0.79 7.65 -3.93
N LEU A 25 0.37 7.75 -3.27
CA LEU A 25 0.50 8.47 -2.00
C LEU A 25 0.25 9.96 -2.18
N ASP A 26 0.81 10.58 -3.23
CA ASP A 26 0.56 11.99 -3.55
C ASP A 26 -0.95 12.27 -3.71
N ALA A 27 -1.67 11.42 -4.46
CA ALA A 27 -3.12 11.52 -4.62
C ALA A 27 -3.87 11.27 -3.29
N CYS A 28 -3.45 10.28 -2.50
CA CYS A 28 -4.01 10.02 -1.19
C CYS A 28 -3.83 11.22 -0.24
N PHE A 29 -2.66 11.88 -0.27
CA PHE A 29 -2.40 13.07 0.53
C PHE A 29 -3.18 14.30 0.04
N ALA A 30 -3.51 14.35 -1.26
CA ALA A 30 -4.45 15.33 -1.81
C ALA A 30 -5.91 15.07 -1.36
N GLY A 31 -6.20 13.91 -0.76
CA GLY A 31 -7.49 13.56 -0.19
C GLY A 31 -8.24 12.44 -0.92
N ASP A 32 -7.66 11.89 -1.99
CA ASP A 32 -8.29 10.82 -2.76
C ASP A 32 -8.25 9.47 -2.03
N GLN A 33 -9.25 8.63 -2.28
CA GLN A 33 -9.21 7.22 -1.90
C GLN A 33 -8.71 6.41 -3.08
N ILE A 34 -7.71 5.56 -2.83
CA ILE A 34 -7.08 4.74 -3.86
C ILE A 34 -7.38 3.28 -3.58
N ASP A 35 -7.76 2.52 -4.61
CA ASP A 35 -7.99 1.08 -4.53
C ASP A 35 -7.45 0.42 -5.80
N TYR A 36 -6.48 -0.46 -5.63
CA TYR A 36 -5.86 -1.14 -6.76
C TYR A 36 -5.32 -2.51 -6.35
N THR A 37 -5.21 -3.38 -7.34
CA THR A 37 -4.63 -4.71 -7.19
C THR A 37 -3.34 -4.80 -7.96
N TYR A 38 -2.33 -5.47 -7.40
CA TYR A 38 -1.07 -5.70 -8.07
C TYR A 38 -0.52 -7.08 -7.70
N GLU A 39 0.37 -7.59 -8.55
CA GLU A 39 1.06 -8.85 -8.34
C GLU A 39 2.33 -8.65 -7.51
N ARG A 40 2.48 -9.45 -6.46
CA ARG A 40 3.67 -9.47 -5.59
C ARG A 40 4.37 -10.81 -5.74
N SER A 41 5.58 -10.80 -6.28
CA SER A 41 6.41 -12.02 -6.32
C SER A 41 6.69 -12.52 -4.91
N ALA A 42 6.22 -13.73 -4.59
CA ALA A 42 6.50 -14.43 -3.34
C ALA A 42 7.62 -15.45 -3.55
N GLY A 43 8.83 -14.98 -3.83
CA GLY A 43 10.03 -15.82 -3.93
C GLY A 43 9.86 -17.07 -4.80
N SER A 44 10.39 -18.20 -4.35
CA SER A 44 10.48 -19.47 -5.10
C SER A 44 9.15 -20.23 -5.29
N GLY A 45 7.99 -19.62 -5.04
CA GLY A 45 6.72 -20.36 -4.94
C GLY A 45 5.48 -19.74 -5.60
N GLY A 46 5.55 -18.56 -6.23
CA GLY A 46 4.43 -17.99 -7.00
C GLY A 46 4.29 -16.47 -6.92
N SER A 47 3.46 -15.92 -7.81
CA SER A 47 2.96 -14.54 -7.72
C SER A 47 1.76 -14.51 -6.80
N ARG A 48 1.69 -13.53 -5.88
CA ARG A 48 0.51 -13.30 -5.05
C ARG A 48 -0.26 -12.07 -5.48
N GLN A 49 -1.56 -12.19 -5.63
CA GLN A 49 -2.42 -11.04 -5.91
C GLN A 49 -2.72 -10.28 -4.61
N VAL A 50 -2.33 -9.01 -4.55
CA VAL A 50 -2.52 -8.16 -3.37
C VAL A 50 -3.37 -6.96 -3.75
N ARG A 51 -4.47 -6.75 -3.02
CA ARG A 51 -5.25 -5.51 -3.08
C ARG A 51 -4.69 -4.51 -2.08
N CYS A 52 -4.44 -3.30 -2.54
CA CYS A 52 -4.01 -2.17 -1.72
C CYS A 52 -5.08 -1.09 -1.75
N ARG A 53 -5.54 -0.71 -0.56
CA ARG A 53 -6.44 0.42 -0.35
C ARG A 53 -5.70 1.51 0.42
N MET A 54 -5.79 2.74 -0.06
CA MET A 54 -5.21 3.92 0.58
C MET A 54 -6.32 4.93 0.88
N SER A 55 -6.33 5.46 2.10
CA SER A 55 -7.25 6.52 2.49
C SER A 55 -6.52 7.60 3.27
N PRO A 56 -6.84 8.90 3.08
CA PRO A 56 -6.26 9.97 3.86
C PRO A 56 -6.63 9.81 5.34
N LEU A 57 -5.62 9.84 6.21
CA LEU A 57 -5.82 9.94 7.65
C LEU A 57 -5.99 11.42 7.99
N ARG A 58 -7.15 11.76 8.56
CA ARG A 58 -7.47 13.14 8.92
C ARG A 58 -7.51 13.32 10.43
N ASP A 59 -7.08 14.49 10.89
CA ASP A 59 -7.31 14.92 12.27
C ASP A 59 -8.76 15.38 12.47
N ALA A 60 -9.09 15.83 13.70
CA ALA A 60 -10.42 16.33 14.03
C ALA A 60 -10.84 17.59 13.24
N GLY A 61 -9.87 18.34 12.72
CA GLY A 61 -10.10 19.52 11.87
C GLY A 61 -10.26 19.20 10.39
N GLY A 62 -10.12 17.92 10.00
CA GLY A 62 -10.19 17.49 8.61
C GLY A 62 -8.87 17.63 7.84
N THR A 63 -7.78 18.03 8.50
CA THR A 63 -6.45 18.15 7.91
C THR A 63 -5.87 16.77 7.66
N VAL A 64 -5.34 16.52 6.47
CA VAL A 64 -4.64 15.26 6.16
C VAL A 64 -3.31 15.25 6.90
N ILE A 65 -3.15 14.31 7.84
CA ILE A 65 -1.95 14.13 8.68
C ILE A 65 -1.16 12.87 8.31
N GLY A 66 -1.69 12.06 7.39
CA GLY A 66 -1.05 10.83 6.92
C GLY A 66 -1.91 10.05 5.95
N ALA A 67 -1.49 8.83 5.65
CA ALA A 67 -2.24 7.88 4.81
C ALA A 67 -2.37 6.55 5.57
N LEU A 68 -3.56 5.97 5.53
CA LEU A 68 -3.82 4.61 5.99
C LEU A 68 -3.79 3.68 4.78
N LEU A 69 -2.90 2.69 4.82
CA LEU A 69 -2.76 1.67 3.79
C LEU A 69 -3.26 0.33 4.33
N VAL A 70 -4.20 -0.30 3.62
CA VAL A 70 -4.69 -1.64 3.91
C VAL A 70 -4.27 -2.56 2.78
N MET A 71 -3.54 -3.62 3.13
CA MET A 71 -3.03 -4.62 2.21
C MET A 71 -3.74 -5.95 2.45
N GLU A 72 -4.36 -6.48 1.41
CA GLU A 72 -5.16 -7.70 1.46
C GLU A 72 -4.60 -8.72 0.46
N ASP A 73 -4.16 -9.87 0.97
CA ASP A 73 -3.68 -11.00 0.16
C ASP A 73 -4.90 -11.77 -0.35
N LEU A 74 -5.17 -11.67 -1.66
CA LEU A 74 -6.38 -12.23 -2.28
C LEU A 74 -6.27 -13.74 -2.51
N ASP A 75 -5.05 -14.30 -2.55
CA ASP A 75 -4.85 -15.73 -2.80
C ASP A 75 -5.10 -16.59 -1.56
N ARG A 76 -5.21 -15.99 -0.38
CA ARG A 76 -5.65 -16.72 0.83
C ARG A 76 -7.16 -16.96 0.85
N LEU A 77 -7.94 -16.24 0.05
CA LEU A 77 -9.41 -16.38 0.01
C LEU A 77 -9.87 -17.51 -0.93
N SER A 78 -8.99 -18.03 -1.79
CA SER A 78 -9.33 -19.11 -2.74
C SER A 78 -9.19 -20.54 -2.17
N GLN A 79 -8.74 -20.70 -0.91
CA GLN A 79 -8.68 -22.02 -0.23
C GLN A 79 -9.88 -22.31 0.69
N ALA A 80 -10.95 -21.50 0.62
CA ALA A 80 -12.21 -21.75 1.32
C ALA A 80 -13.39 -21.78 0.33
N ALA A 81 -13.41 -22.79 -0.54
CA ALA A 81 -14.61 -23.22 -1.27
C ALA A 81 -14.49 -24.71 -1.62
#